data_AF-A0AAV1H8I1-F1
#
_entry.id   AF-A0AAV1H8I1-F1
#
_cell.length_a   1.000
_cell.length_b   1.000
_cell.length_c   1.000
_cell.angle_alpha   90.00
_cell.angle_beta   90.00
_cell.angle_gamma   90.00
#
_symmetry.space_group_name_H-M   'P 1'
#
loop_
_entity.id
_entity.type
_entity.pdbx_description
1 polymer ?
#
loop_
_entity_poly.entity_id
_entity_poly.type
_entity_poly.pdbx_seq_one_letter_code
_entity_poly.pdbx_strand_id
1 'polypeptide(L)'
;MVSVKRFQKTLHVKEIVPNVIEPSFGIGRIMYSIFEHSFRVRQGDEQRTYFSFPAPVAPYKCAILPLSQKPEFVPFVQQLSEALTRNGVSHKVDDSSGSIGRRYARADEIGVAFGITIDFDTVNKTPHTATLRDRDSMRQIRAEVSELPGVVRDLANDTLTWAEVEEKYPIFEGQECSKKE
;
A
#
# COMPACT_ATOMS: atom_id res chain seq x y z
N MET A 1 42.91 -19.18 61.25
CA MET A 1 41.80 -19.87 61.95
C MET A 1 40.50 -19.17 61.57
N VAL A 2 39.55 -19.87 60.96
CA VAL A 2 38.22 -19.30 60.63
C VAL A 2 37.26 -19.65 61.77
N SER A 3 36.54 -18.65 62.27
CA SER A 3 35.54 -18.79 63.33
C SER A 3 34.14 -18.80 62.73
N VAL A 4 33.36 -19.84 63.04
CA VAL A 4 31.99 -20.01 62.57
C VAL A 4 31.04 -19.79 63.74
N LYS A 5 30.11 -18.84 63.62
CA LYS A 5 29.03 -18.60 64.59
C LYS A 5 27.68 -18.95 63.97
N ARG A 6 26.85 -19.68 64.72
CA ARG A 6 25.47 -20.01 64.34
C ARG A 6 24.50 -19.07 65.03
N PHE A 7 23.48 -18.61 64.30
CA PHE A 7 22.37 -17.82 64.85
C PHE A 7 21.06 -18.18 64.14
N GLN A 8 19.93 -17.92 64.79
CA GLN A 8 18.59 -18.04 64.23
C GLN A 8 18.06 -16.66 63.82
N LYS A 9 17.45 -16.57 62.63
CA LYS A 9 16.81 -15.35 62.12
C LYS A 9 15.51 -15.71 61.41
N THR A 10 14.41 -15.07 61.83
CA THR A 10 13.13 -15.17 61.13
C THR A 10 13.16 -14.27 59.89
N LEU A 11 12.86 -14.83 58.72
CA LEU A 11 12.75 -14.08 57.47
C LEU A 11 11.25 -13.86 57.16
N HIS A 12 10.85 -12.60 57.02
CA HIS A 12 9.46 -12.22 56.74
C HIS A 12 9.13 -12.14 55.25
N VAL A 13 10.15 -12.07 54.40
CA VAL A 13 10.01 -11.91 52.95
C VAL A 13 10.93 -12.89 52.23
N LYS A 14 10.52 -13.25 51.01
CA LYS A 14 11.34 -14.00 50.06
C LYS A 14 11.78 -13.05 48.96
N GLU A 15 13.07 -12.84 48.84
CA GLU A 15 13.64 -12.22 47.65
C GLU A 15 13.52 -13.20 46.48
N ILE A 16 12.96 -12.71 45.37
CA ILE A 16 12.86 -13.46 44.13
C ILE A 16 13.66 -12.69 43.09
N VAL A 17 14.60 -13.38 42.44
CA VAL A 17 15.29 -12.86 41.26
C VAL A 17 14.50 -13.37 40.04
N PRO A 18 13.76 -12.51 39.33
CA PRO A 18 12.98 -12.95 38.18
C PRO A 18 13.89 -13.40 37.04
N ASN A 19 13.52 -14.50 36.39
CA ASN A 19 14.15 -14.88 35.13
C ASN A 19 13.67 -13.94 34.01
N VAL A 20 14.58 -13.56 33.12
CA VAL A 20 14.30 -12.66 32.00
C VAL A 20 14.22 -13.47 30.70
N ILE A 21 13.13 -13.27 29.94
CA ILE A 21 13.01 -13.73 28.56
C ILE A 21 13.09 -12.50 27.67
N GLU A 22 14.11 -12.44 26.82
CA GLU A 22 14.35 -11.31 25.92
C GLU A 22 14.19 -11.75 24.46
N PRO A 23 13.00 -11.53 23.85
CA PRO A 23 12.85 -11.71 22.42
C PRO A 23 13.53 -10.54 21.68
N SER A 24 14.57 -10.86 20.91
CA SER A 24 15.35 -9.88 20.15
C SER A 24 15.10 -10.04 18.65
N PHE A 25 14.62 -8.99 17.98
CA PHE A 25 14.24 -9.02 16.57
C PHE A 25 15.18 -8.18 15.71
N GLY A 26 15.88 -8.83 14.77
CA GLY A 26 16.73 -8.16 13.80
C GLY A 26 15.95 -7.58 12.63
N ILE A 27 15.44 -6.35 12.75
CA ILE A 27 14.58 -5.69 11.74
C ILE A 27 15.21 -5.71 10.34
N GLY A 28 16.52 -5.47 10.22
CA GLY A 28 17.21 -5.50 8.92
C GLY A 28 17.14 -6.87 8.23
N ARG A 29 17.26 -7.97 9.01
CA ARG A 29 17.13 -9.33 8.47
C ARG A 29 15.69 -9.65 8.10
N ILE A 30 14.73 -9.25 8.94
CA ILE A 30 13.30 -9.42 8.65
C ILE A 30 12.93 -8.70 7.35
N MET A 31 13.37 -7.46 7.18
CA MET A 31 13.13 -6.67 5.97
C MET A 31 13.76 -7.31 4.73
N TYR A 32 15.00 -7.77 4.83
CA TYR A 32 15.68 -8.49 3.75
C TYR A 32 14.95 -9.79 3.36
N SER A 33 14.50 -10.58 4.34
CA SER A 33 13.69 -11.77 4.10
C SER A 33 12.36 -11.42 3.42
N ILE A 34 11.72 -10.31 3.79
CA ILE A 34 10.52 -9.83 3.10
C ILE A 34 10.84 -9.50 1.65
N PHE A 35 11.95 -8.80 1.36
CA PHE A 35 12.36 -8.51 -0.02
C PHE A 35 12.52 -9.79 -0.86
N GLU A 36 13.31 -10.77 -0.40
CA GLU A 36 13.49 -12.02 -1.15
C GLU A 36 12.16 -12.80 -1.33
N HIS A 37 11.33 -12.86 -0.29
CA HIS A 37 10.07 -13.61 -0.37
C HIS A 37 9.00 -12.93 -1.22
N SER A 38 9.05 -11.60 -1.37
CA SER A 38 8.05 -10.81 -2.10
C SER A 38 8.49 -10.38 -3.50
N PHE A 39 9.78 -10.45 -3.84
CA PHE A 39 10.27 -10.07 -5.16
C PHE A 39 9.74 -11.00 -6.25
N ARG A 40 9.20 -10.43 -7.32
CA ARG A 40 8.61 -11.13 -8.46
C ARG A 40 8.95 -10.40 -9.76
N VAL A 41 8.94 -11.16 -10.85
CA VAL A 41 9.10 -10.65 -12.22
C VAL A 41 7.80 -10.91 -12.99
N ARG A 42 7.33 -9.94 -13.76
CA ARG A 42 6.11 -10.08 -14.56
C ARG A 42 6.34 -11.07 -15.70
N GLN A 43 5.32 -11.88 -15.98
CA GLN A 43 5.34 -12.77 -17.13
C GLN A 43 5.31 -11.95 -18.43
N GLY A 44 6.22 -12.23 -19.34
CA GLY A 44 6.32 -11.58 -20.65
C GLY A 44 7.17 -10.31 -20.71
N ASP A 45 7.67 -9.80 -19.57
CA ASP A 45 8.60 -8.66 -19.54
C ASP A 45 9.55 -8.78 -18.35
N GLU A 46 10.76 -9.29 -18.61
CA GLU A 46 11.79 -9.52 -17.59
C GLU A 46 12.27 -8.22 -16.91
N GLN A 47 12.06 -7.06 -17.55
CA GLN A 47 12.44 -5.78 -16.97
C GLN A 47 11.41 -5.28 -15.95
N ARG A 48 10.20 -5.85 -15.92
CA ARG A 48 9.13 -5.45 -15.00
C ARG A 48 9.16 -6.31 -13.75
N THR A 49 9.91 -5.84 -12.77
CA THR A 49 9.98 -6.42 -11.44
C THR A 49 9.00 -5.70 -10.50
N TYR A 50 8.58 -6.39 -9.44
CA TYR A 50 7.75 -5.81 -8.39
C TYR A 50 7.92 -6.55 -7.07
N PHE A 51 7.60 -5.88 -5.97
CA PHE A 51 7.51 -6.51 -4.65
C PHE A 51 6.07 -6.72 -4.24
N SER A 52 5.70 -7.97 -3.97
CA SER A 52 4.40 -8.36 -3.42
C SER A 52 4.34 -8.10 -1.90
N PHE A 53 4.53 -6.84 -1.48
CA PHE A 53 4.38 -6.46 -0.08
C PHE A 53 2.91 -6.52 0.36
N PRO A 54 2.60 -7.08 1.54
CA PRO A 54 1.27 -6.93 2.13
C PRO A 54 0.90 -5.45 2.28
N ALA A 55 -0.36 -5.11 2.05
CA ALA A 55 -0.83 -3.72 2.03
C ALA A 55 -0.47 -2.93 3.31
N PRO A 56 -0.55 -3.49 4.54
CA PRO A 56 -0.18 -2.76 5.75
C PRO A 56 1.30 -2.37 5.85
N VAL A 57 2.19 -3.12 5.20
CA VAL A 57 3.65 -2.88 5.25
C VAL A 57 4.22 -2.31 3.96
N ALA A 58 3.42 -2.20 2.90
CA ALA A 58 3.84 -1.56 1.65
C ALA A 58 4.31 -0.11 1.89
N PRO A 59 5.43 0.35 1.28
CA PRO A 59 5.99 1.69 1.52
C PRO A 59 5.00 2.82 1.23
N TYR A 60 4.30 2.71 0.09
CA TYR A 60 3.17 3.54 -0.26
C TYR A 60 1.96 2.65 -0.49
N LYS A 61 0.80 3.08 0.02
CA LYS A 61 -0.45 2.35 -0.13
C LYS A 61 -1.04 2.60 -1.51
N CYS A 62 -0.89 3.83 -2.01
CA CYS A 62 -1.48 4.24 -3.28
C CYS A 62 -0.52 5.04 -4.16
N ALA A 63 -0.60 4.84 -5.48
CA ALA A 63 -0.07 5.76 -6.47
C ALA A 63 -1.23 6.50 -7.16
N ILE A 64 -1.09 7.80 -7.44
CA ILE A 64 -2.06 8.57 -8.23
C ILE A 64 -1.44 8.85 -9.61
N LEU A 65 -2.11 8.39 -10.66
CA LEU A 65 -1.57 8.29 -12.01
C LEU A 65 -2.53 8.91 -13.04
N PRO A 66 -2.36 10.18 -13.44
CA PRO A 66 -3.21 10.77 -14.48
C PRO A 66 -2.88 10.17 -15.86
N LEU A 67 -3.83 9.76 -16.69
CA LEU A 67 -3.56 9.02 -17.94
C LEU A 67 -2.59 9.75 -18.90
N SER A 68 -2.61 11.09 -18.89
CA SER A 68 -1.63 11.93 -19.59
C SER A 68 -1.31 13.20 -18.78
N GLN A 69 -0.44 14.07 -19.31
CA GLN A 69 -0.04 15.33 -18.65
C GLN A 69 -0.98 16.50 -18.95
N LYS A 70 -2.20 16.23 -19.39
CA LYS A 70 -3.14 17.31 -19.70
C LYS A 70 -3.59 18.05 -18.45
N PRO A 71 -3.83 19.37 -18.56
CA PRO A 71 -4.25 20.20 -17.43
C PRO A 71 -5.61 19.79 -16.86
N GLU A 72 -6.47 19.16 -17.68
CA GLU A 72 -7.80 18.68 -17.26
C GLU A 72 -7.76 17.62 -16.15
N PHE A 73 -6.64 16.90 -15.97
CA PHE A 73 -6.49 15.91 -14.91
C PHE A 73 -5.95 16.49 -13.59
N VAL A 74 -5.28 17.64 -13.64
CA VAL A 74 -4.60 18.23 -12.47
C VAL A 74 -5.55 18.48 -11.29
N PRO A 75 -6.79 19.00 -11.47
CA PRO A 75 -7.72 19.19 -10.37
C PRO A 75 -8.07 17.88 -9.66
N PHE A 76 -8.31 16.81 -10.40
CA PHE A 76 -8.64 15.49 -9.85
C PHE A 76 -7.45 14.86 -9.11
N VAL A 77 -6.23 15.04 -9.62
CA VAL A 77 -4.99 14.58 -8.95
C VAL A 77 -4.84 15.28 -7.61
N GLN A 78 -4.99 16.60 -7.55
CA GLN A 78 -4.88 17.39 -6.33
C GLN A 78 -5.98 16.99 -5.32
N GLN A 79 -7.22 16.89 -5.78
CA GLN A 79 -8.35 16.48 -4.94
C GLN A 79 -8.12 15.10 -4.30
N LEU A 80 -7.69 14.11 -5.08
CA LEU A 80 -7.40 12.76 -4.57
C LEU A 80 -6.21 12.73 -3.62
N SER A 81 -5.15 13.47 -3.92
CA SER A 81 -3.96 13.59 -3.07
C SER A 81 -4.32 14.14 -1.68
N GLU A 82 -5.08 15.23 -1.64
CA GLU A 82 -5.57 15.80 -0.38
C GLU A 82 -6.51 14.84 0.35
N ALA A 83 -7.40 14.16 -0.36
CA ALA A 83 -8.35 13.23 0.25
C ALA A 83 -7.65 12.00 0.84
N LEU A 84 -6.62 11.47 0.18
CA LEU A 84 -5.77 10.39 0.70
C LEU A 84 -4.98 10.86 1.92
N THR A 85 -4.43 12.09 1.88
CA THR A 85 -3.76 12.70 3.04
C THR A 85 -4.70 12.81 4.24
N ARG A 86 -5.94 13.29 4.03
CA ARG A 86 -6.95 13.40 5.09
C ARG A 86 -7.33 12.04 5.69
N ASN A 87 -7.23 10.96 4.92
CA ASN A 87 -7.47 9.60 5.40
C ASN A 87 -6.22 8.93 6.02
N GLY A 88 -5.10 9.63 6.14
CA GLY A 88 -3.85 9.07 6.68
C GLY A 88 -3.21 8.02 5.76
N VAL A 89 -3.53 8.04 4.46
CA VAL A 89 -3.04 7.06 3.50
C VAL A 89 -1.76 7.58 2.84
N SER A 90 -0.62 6.92 3.11
CA SER A 90 0.65 7.19 2.43
C SER A 90 0.50 6.93 0.93
N HIS A 91 0.75 7.94 0.11
CA HIS A 91 0.60 7.85 -1.34
C HIS A 91 1.69 8.62 -2.08
N LYS A 92 1.81 8.35 -3.38
CA LYS A 92 2.75 9.02 -4.29
C LYS A 92 2.04 9.45 -5.56
N VAL A 93 2.25 10.69 -5.99
CA VAL A 93 1.79 11.17 -7.30
C VAL A 93 2.88 10.91 -8.33
N ASP A 94 2.53 10.33 -9.48
CA ASP A 94 3.45 10.17 -10.62
C ASP A 94 2.78 10.76 -11.89
N ASP A 95 3.04 12.05 -12.08
CA ASP A 95 2.63 12.87 -13.22
C ASP A 95 3.76 13.03 -14.26
N SER A 96 4.82 12.25 -14.14
CA SER A 96 5.99 12.38 -15.01
C SER A 96 5.67 12.03 -16.47
N SER A 97 6.56 12.45 -17.37
CA SER A 97 6.42 12.14 -18.78
C SER A 97 6.62 10.64 -19.01
N GLY A 98 5.65 10.01 -19.68
CA GLY A 98 5.69 8.57 -19.96
C GLY A 98 4.30 7.95 -20.11
N SER A 99 4.26 6.79 -20.76
CA SER A 99 3.03 6.01 -20.85
C SER A 99 2.55 5.57 -19.46
N ILE A 100 1.25 5.32 -19.33
CA ILE A 100 0.67 4.81 -18.08
C ILE A 100 1.32 3.49 -17.65
N GLY A 101 1.65 2.61 -18.60
CA GLY A 101 2.35 1.35 -18.32
C GLY A 101 3.74 1.56 -17.70
N ARG A 102 4.49 2.58 -18.13
CA ARG A 102 5.81 2.90 -17.56
C ARG A 102 5.71 3.49 -16.15
N ARG A 103 4.62 4.18 -15.86
CA ARG A 103 4.30 4.68 -14.51
C ARG A 103 3.89 3.55 -13.58
N TYR A 104 3.04 2.65 -14.05
CA TYR A 104 2.75 1.43 -13.31
C TYR A 104 4.00 0.60 -13.05
N ALA A 105 4.90 0.44 -14.01
CA ALA A 105 6.15 -0.29 -13.80
C ALA A 105 6.98 0.32 -12.65
N ARG A 106 7.14 1.66 -12.62
CA ARG A 106 7.88 2.34 -11.53
C ARG A 106 7.20 2.24 -10.17
N ALA A 107 5.86 2.29 -10.14
CA ALA A 107 5.11 2.12 -8.89
C ALA A 107 5.17 0.67 -8.38
N ASP A 108 4.99 -0.29 -9.27
CA ASP A 108 5.08 -1.72 -8.98
C ASP A 108 6.51 -2.09 -8.49
N GLU A 109 7.56 -1.52 -9.10
CA GLU A 109 8.97 -1.76 -8.78
C GLU A 109 9.32 -1.42 -7.31
N ILE A 110 8.71 -0.37 -6.76
CA ILE A 110 8.87 0.00 -5.34
C ILE A 110 7.81 -0.63 -4.42
N GLY A 111 6.96 -1.51 -4.96
CA GLY A 111 5.96 -2.26 -4.22
C GLY A 111 4.76 -1.44 -3.75
N VAL A 112 4.37 -0.37 -4.46
CA VAL A 112 3.12 0.35 -4.16
C VAL A 112 1.95 -0.63 -4.27
N ALA A 113 1.11 -0.72 -3.22
CA ALA A 113 0.06 -1.73 -3.14
C ALA A 113 -1.06 -1.50 -4.17
N PHE A 114 -1.53 -0.26 -4.32
CA PHE A 114 -2.64 0.08 -5.20
C PHE A 114 -2.33 1.28 -6.09
N GLY A 115 -2.96 1.36 -7.26
CA GLY A 115 -2.84 2.49 -8.18
C GLY A 115 -4.19 3.07 -8.55
N ILE A 116 -4.38 4.36 -8.35
CA ILE A 116 -5.54 5.09 -8.86
C ILE A 116 -5.17 5.74 -10.20
N THR A 117 -5.91 5.43 -11.26
CA THR A 117 -5.74 6.09 -12.56
C THR A 117 -6.90 7.02 -12.87
N ILE A 118 -6.54 8.26 -13.22
CA ILE A 118 -7.48 9.29 -13.65
C ILE A 118 -7.43 9.35 -15.17
N ASP A 119 -8.54 9.08 -15.84
CA ASP A 119 -8.63 8.99 -17.29
C ASP A 119 -9.66 9.98 -17.87
N PHE A 120 -9.91 9.90 -19.19
CA PHE A 120 -10.84 10.82 -19.84
C PHE A 120 -12.28 10.64 -19.37
N ASP A 121 -12.68 9.43 -19.00
CA ASP A 121 -13.99 9.17 -18.41
C ASP A 121 -14.13 9.89 -17.05
N THR A 122 -13.06 9.97 -16.26
CA THR A 122 -13.05 10.70 -14.98
C THR A 122 -13.45 12.18 -15.18
N VAL A 123 -12.94 12.81 -16.25
CA VAL A 123 -13.17 14.23 -16.55
C VAL A 123 -14.51 14.45 -17.25
N ASN A 124 -14.89 13.56 -18.17
CA ASN A 124 -16.00 13.79 -19.10
C ASN A 124 -17.35 13.23 -18.63
N LYS A 125 -17.35 12.30 -17.67
CA LYS A 125 -18.58 11.69 -17.15
C LYS A 125 -18.97 12.26 -15.79
N THR A 126 -20.26 12.19 -15.52
CA THR A 126 -20.86 12.48 -14.21
C THR A 126 -21.73 11.27 -13.83
N PRO A 127 -21.49 10.61 -12.69
CA PRO A 127 -20.52 10.96 -11.64
C PRO A 127 -19.05 10.81 -12.06
N HIS A 128 -18.14 11.51 -11.37
CA HIS A 128 -16.70 11.43 -11.61
C HIS A 128 -16.12 10.15 -11.02
N THR A 129 -15.68 9.23 -11.87
CA THR A 129 -15.15 7.92 -11.47
C THR A 129 -13.73 7.72 -11.96
N ALA A 130 -12.87 7.14 -11.13
CA ALA A 130 -11.51 6.74 -11.49
C ALA A 130 -11.34 5.22 -11.34
N THR A 131 -10.25 4.66 -11.88
CA THR A 131 -9.97 3.23 -11.69
C THR A 131 -9.06 3.00 -10.50
N LEU A 132 -9.29 1.92 -9.77
CA LEU A 132 -8.40 1.40 -8.74
C LEU A 132 -7.81 0.10 -9.24
N ARG A 133 -6.48 -0.01 -9.22
CA ARG A 133 -5.70 -1.17 -9.66
C ARG A 133 -5.04 -1.86 -8.48
N ASP A 134 -5.14 -3.17 -8.42
CA ASP A 134 -4.32 -4.01 -7.56
C ASP A 134 -2.95 -4.28 -8.21
N ARG A 135 -1.88 -4.17 -7.41
CA ARG A 135 -0.52 -4.47 -7.87
C ARG A 135 -0.41 -5.93 -8.30
N ASP A 136 -0.80 -6.89 -7.48
CA ASP A 136 -0.41 -8.28 -7.70
C ASP A 136 -1.10 -8.88 -8.93
N SER A 137 -2.43 -8.76 -8.99
CA SER A 137 -3.26 -9.26 -10.09
C SER A 137 -3.25 -8.37 -11.34
N MET A 138 -2.86 -7.09 -11.19
CA MET A 138 -3.03 -6.04 -12.19
C MET A 138 -4.49 -5.75 -12.61
N ARG A 139 -5.48 -6.36 -11.94
CA ARG A 139 -6.90 -6.15 -12.22
C ARG A 139 -7.33 -4.78 -11.71
N GLN A 140 -8.38 -4.25 -12.33
CA GLN A 140 -8.87 -2.91 -12.08
C GLN A 140 -10.37 -2.94 -11.85
N ILE A 141 -10.83 -2.14 -10.90
CA ILE A 141 -12.24 -1.78 -10.72
C ILE A 141 -12.41 -0.29 -11.00
N ARG A 142 -13.65 0.15 -11.17
CA ARG A 142 -14.01 1.56 -11.28
C ARG A 142 -14.93 1.97 -10.14
N ALA A 143 -14.62 3.08 -9.49
CA ALA A 143 -15.40 3.64 -8.39
C ALA A 143 -15.40 5.16 -8.45
N GLU A 144 -16.31 5.79 -7.72
CA GLU A 144 -16.35 7.24 -7.60
C GLU A 144 -15.08 7.77 -6.92
N VAL A 145 -14.57 8.90 -7.43
CA VAL A 145 -13.37 9.56 -6.92
C VAL A 145 -13.48 9.88 -5.41
N SER A 146 -14.69 10.15 -4.93
CA SER A 146 -15.02 10.41 -3.52
C SER A 146 -14.85 9.19 -2.61
N GLU A 147 -15.09 7.98 -3.13
CA GLU A 147 -15.07 6.74 -2.34
C GLU A 147 -13.68 6.12 -2.24
N LEU A 148 -12.87 6.28 -3.28
CA LEU A 148 -11.55 5.64 -3.41
C LEU A 148 -10.64 5.83 -2.19
N PRO A 149 -10.51 7.02 -1.56
CA PRO A 149 -9.67 7.18 -0.39
C PRO A 149 -10.07 6.29 0.80
N GLY A 150 -11.37 6.07 0.99
CA GLY A 150 -11.89 5.17 2.04
C GLY A 150 -11.58 3.71 1.72
N VAL A 151 -11.81 3.29 0.48
CA VAL A 151 -11.51 1.92 0.02
C VAL A 151 -10.03 1.60 0.18
N VAL A 152 -9.13 2.50 -0.24
CA VAL A 152 -7.69 2.31 -0.12
C VAL A 152 -7.25 2.26 1.35
N ARG A 153 -7.83 3.09 2.21
CA ARG A 153 -7.57 3.05 3.66
C ARG A 153 -7.94 1.70 4.25
N ASP A 154 -9.11 1.18 3.90
CA ASP A 154 -9.62 -0.08 4.43
C ASP A 154 -8.81 -1.28 3.93
N LEU A 155 -8.38 -1.25 2.65
CA LEU A 155 -7.41 -2.21 2.11
C LEU A 155 -6.04 -2.13 2.80
N ALA A 156 -5.55 -0.92 3.08
CA ALA A 156 -4.26 -0.73 3.73
C ALA A 156 -4.24 -1.17 5.20
N ASN A 157 -5.41 -1.24 5.84
CA ASN A 157 -5.58 -1.68 7.22
C ASN A 157 -6.00 -3.15 7.35
N ASP A 158 -6.01 -3.91 6.24
CA ASP A 158 -6.50 -5.29 6.16
C ASP A 158 -7.96 -5.46 6.68
N THR A 159 -8.78 -4.40 6.64
CA THR A 159 -10.22 -4.48 6.98
C THR A 159 -11.08 -4.81 5.77
N LEU A 160 -10.51 -4.74 4.57
CA LEU A 160 -11.13 -5.08 3.31
C LEU A 160 -10.10 -5.80 2.42
N THR A 161 -10.51 -6.85 1.73
CA THR A 161 -9.69 -7.60 0.80
C THR A 161 -9.95 -7.20 -0.65
N TRP A 162 -9.00 -7.48 -1.55
CA TRP A 162 -9.19 -7.21 -2.97
C TRP A 162 -10.37 -7.99 -3.57
N ALA A 163 -10.63 -9.22 -3.11
CA ALA A 163 -11.76 -10.01 -3.57
C ALA A 163 -13.10 -9.33 -3.25
N GLU A 164 -13.27 -8.82 -2.03
CA GLU A 164 -14.47 -8.07 -1.63
C GLU A 164 -14.63 -6.76 -2.41
N VAL A 165 -13.51 -6.12 -2.78
CA VAL A 165 -13.52 -4.94 -3.67
C VAL A 165 -14.03 -5.28 -5.06
N GLU A 166 -13.60 -6.41 -5.63
CA GLU A 166 -14.08 -6.87 -6.95
C GLU A 166 -15.56 -7.29 -6.93
N GLU A 167 -16.08 -7.78 -5.80
CA GLU A 167 -17.51 -8.09 -5.65
C GLU A 167 -18.36 -6.82 -5.52
N LYS A 168 -17.84 -5.78 -4.88
CA LYS A 168 -18.59 -4.55 -4.60
C LYS A 168 -18.57 -3.54 -5.76
N TYR A 169 -17.50 -3.51 -6.54
CA TYR A 169 -17.28 -2.49 -7.56
C TYR A 169 -17.21 -3.09 -8.97
N PRO A 170 -17.69 -2.36 -10.00
CA PRO A 170 -17.64 -2.85 -11.37
C PRO A 170 -16.19 -3.02 -11.85
N ILE A 171 -15.89 -4.18 -12.42
CA ILE A 171 -14.60 -4.49 -13.04
C ILE A 171 -14.42 -3.57 -14.26
N PHE A 172 -13.22 -3.02 -14.40
CA PHE A 172 -12.87 -2.14 -15.51
C PHE A 172 -12.48 -2.96 -16.75
N GLU A 173 -13.29 -2.87 -17.81
CA GLU A 173 -13.05 -3.53 -19.10
C GLU A 173 -12.44 -2.60 -20.16
N GLY A 174 -12.45 -1.28 -19.92
CA GLY A 174 -11.93 -0.26 -20.82
C GLY A 174 -12.57 1.12 -20.58
N GLN A 175 -11.95 2.18 -21.11
CA GLN A 175 -12.53 3.53 -21.09
C GLN A 175 -13.44 3.73 -22.31
N GLU A 176 -14.53 4.46 -22.13
CA GLU A 176 -15.48 4.74 -23.23
C GLU A 176 -15.20 6.08 -23.92
N CYS A 177 -14.77 7.10 -23.18
CA CYS A 177 -14.36 8.38 -23.75
C CYS A 177 -12.90 8.35 -24.20
N SER A 178 -12.66 8.73 -25.45
CA SER A 178 -11.34 9.12 -25.94
C SER A 178 -11.14 10.62 -25.81
N LYS A 179 -9.93 11.09 -26.15
CA LYS A 179 -9.62 12.52 -26.29
C LYS A 179 -10.71 13.20 -27.13
N LYS A 180 -11.44 14.16 -26.54
CA LYS A 180 -12.23 15.13 -27.32
C LYS A 180 -11.24 15.96 -28.14
N GLU A 181 -11.48 16.04 -29.45
CA GLU A 181 -10.69 16.85 -30.39
C GLU A 181 -10.59 18.32 -29.96
#